data_AF-A0A5E4K5E7-F1
#
_entry.id   AF-A0A5E4K5E7-F1
#
_cell.length_a   1.000
_cell.length_b   1.000
_cell.length_c   1.000
_cell.angle_alpha   90.00
_cell.angle_beta   90.00
_cell.angle_gamma   90.00
#
_symmetry.space_group_name_H-M   'P 1'
#
loop_
_entity.id
_entity.type
_entity.pdbx_description
1 polymer ?
#
loop_
_entity_poly.entity_id
_entity_poly.type
_entity_poly.pdbx_seq_one_letter_code
_entity_poly.pdbx_strand_id
1 'polypeptide(L)'
;MKTSKIIIAFVLISFLLNFVSATDEPKLISVTDSLGNIQTNSWATTGQGSWKPELRIDPTNNLYCSNCIIKIGDTITFTILANQQNLDYRCYDGATGNFFSDWSKSNTCKWVVQREDYGQSDVIMIGIRNDNGLDYMGNGHGDDYTYMTYKVVENDSEIVIQQPEPVNESTTTTNGENGQMIEDYSNCEIKIENYCPNTQECQSYHIPNCSCGSYKDAWCEDGIKIIEKISDSPKTIGSTSAGRDNSPTELSIQNNTITHINTTEACNGCLMGETCVAFGYRFNETYCDLSKNFISQKKAETACDNNFECSSNVCVSGKCVNAGLLQRILDWFKSIFHIKN
;
A
#
# COMPACT_ATOMS: atom_id res chain seq x y z
N MET A 1 -9.64 42.66 53.76
CA MET A 1 -9.44 42.35 52.31
C MET A 1 -8.52 41.16 52.00
N LYS A 2 -7.94 40.44 52.97
CA LYS A 2 -7.10 39.24 52.70
C LYS A 2 -7.89 37.92 52.54
N THR A 3 -9.10 37.84 53.09
CA THR A 3 -9.95 36.64 53.08
C THR A 3 -10.67 36.37 51.75
N SER A 4 -10.94 37.41 50.95
CA SER A 4 -11.64 37.24 49.66
C SER A 4 -10.78 36.55 48.58
N LYS A 5 -9.44 36.70 48.65
CA LYS A 5 -8.53 36.05 47.68
C LYS A 5 -8.41 34.53 47.87
N ILE A 6 -8.65 34.02 49.09
CA ILE A 6 -8.54 32.58 49.40
C ILE A 6 -9.77 31.82 48.92
N ILE A 7 -10.95 32.42 49.01
CA ILE A 7 -12.21 31.79 48.57
C ILE A 7 -12.24 31.64 47.05
N ILE A 8 -11.75 32.63 46.29
CA ILE A 8 -11.68 32.55 44.83
C ILE A 8 -10.71 31.44 44.37
N ALA A 9 -9.57 31.27 45.06
CA ALA A 9 -8.64 30.19 44.77
C ALA A 9 -9.23 28.80 45.04
N PHE A 10 -10.00 28.63 46.12
CA PHE A 10 -10.66 27.37 46.45
C PHE A 10 -11.80 27.01 45.48
N VAL A 11 -12.55 28.00 44.99
CA VAL A 11 -13.58 27.78 43.97
C VAL A 11 -12.94 27.44 42.63
N LEU A 12 -11.85 28.10 42.23
CA LEU A 12 -11.09 27.75 41.02
C LEU A 12 -10.45 26.37 41.11
N ILE A 13 -9.86 26.00 42.25
CA ILE A 13 -9.29 24.66 42.45
C ILE A 13 -10.39 23.59 42.48
N SER A 14 -11.55 23.85 43.09
CA SER A 14 -12.70 22.92 43.05
C SER A 14 -13.32 22.82 41.65
N PHE A 15 -13.29 23.89 40.85
CA PHE A 15 -13.67 23.83 39.43
C PHE A 15 -12.65 23.04 38.60
N LEU A 16 -11.36 23.16 38.91
CA LEU A 16 -10.28 22.41 38.25
C LEU A 16 -10.25 20.93 38.66
N LEU A 17 -10.63 20.59 39.91
CA LEU A 17 -10.68 19.21 40.42
C LEU A 17 -11.94 18.45 40.00
N ASN A 18 -13.03 19.13 39.64
CA ASN A 18 -14.19 18.49 39.01
C ASN A 18 -14.00 18.24 37.50
N PHE A 19 -12.86 18.67 36.94
CA PHE A 19 -12.38 18.25 35.63
C PHE A 19 -11.43 17.04 35.72
N VAL A 20 -11.60 16.17 36.73
CA VAL A 20 -11.28 14.75 36.53
C VAL A 20 -12.32 14.22 35.54
N SER A 21 -12.07 14.55 34.27
CA SER A 21 -12.79 14.04 33.11
C SER A 21 -12.98 12.55 33.33
N ALA A 22 -14.19 12.05 33.09
CA ALA A 22 -14.32 10.65 32.72
C ALA A 22 -13.17 10.37 31.74
N THR A 23 -12.27 9.47 32.11
CA THR A 23 -11.14 9.14 31.25
C THR A 23 -11.79 8.54 30.02
N ASP A 24 -11.94 9.36 28.98
CA ASP A 24 -12.50 8.88 27.72
C ASP A 24 -11.70 7.62 27.35
N GLU A 25 -12.37 6.56 26.93
CA GLU A 25 -11.65 5.39 26.45
C GLU A 25 -10.80 5.81 25.23
N PRO A 26 -9.57 5.30 25.09
CA PRO A 26 -8.77 5.54 23.90
C PRO A 26 -9.53 5.04 22.68
N LYS A 27 -9.70 5.93 21.70
CA LYS A 27 -10.40 5.63 20.45
C LYS A 27 -9.53 6.01 19.28
N LEU A 28 -9.40 5.06 18.37
CA LEU A 28 -8.77 5.26 17.09
C LEU A 28 -9.75 6.06 16.22
N ILE A 29 -9.30 7.23 15.74
CA ILE A 29 -10.09 8.09 14.85
C ILE A 29 -9.85 7.69 13.40
N SER A 30 -8.58 7.52 13.02
CA SER A 30 -8.22 7.09 11.68
C SER A 30 -6.82 6.50 11.60
N VAL A 31 -6.60 5.67 10.58
CA VAL A 31 -5.28 5.25 10.12
C VAL A 31 -5.14 5.66 8.66
N THR A 32 -4.00 6.29 8.34
CA THR A 32 -3.60 6.59 6.97
C THR A 32 -2.34 5.81 6.62
N ASP A 33 -2.34 5.05 5.53
CA ASP A 33 -1.12 4.40 5.03
C ASP A 33 -0.33 5.29 4.06
N SER A 34 0.89 4.88 3.72
CA SER A 34 1.76 5.58 2.77
C SER A 34 1.26 5.53 1.32
N LEU A 35 0.24 4.72 1.03
CA LEU A 35 -0.42 4.63 -0.27
C LEU A 35 -1.61 5.59 -0.36
N GLY A 36 -1.91 6.34 0.71
CA GLY A 36 -3.00 7.32 0.79
C GLY A 36 -4.35 6.74 1.19
N ASN A 37 -4.42 5.47 1.58
CA ASN A 37 -5.66 4.86 2.07
C ASN A 37 -5.99 5.36 3.48
N ILE A 38 -7.24 5.71 3.72
CA ILE A 38 -7.71 6.21 5.02
C ILE A 38 -8.81 5.31 5.57
N GLN A 39 -8.51 4.61 6.66
CA GLN A 39 -9.45 3.83 7.44
C GLN A 39 -9.93 4.65 8.65
N THR A 40 -11.24 4.74 8.86
CA THR A 40 -11.83 5.48 10.00
C THR A 40 -12.71 4.61 10.90
N ASN A 41 -12.87 3.32 10.58
CA ASN A 41 -13.58 2.41 11.48
C ASN A 41 -12.62 1.95 12.58
N SER A 42 -13.13 1.84 13.79
CA SER A 42 -12.44 1.23 14.93
C SER A 42 -13.43 0.43 15.75
N TRP A 43 -12.95 -0.60 16.45
CA TRP A 43 -13.85 -1.46 17.22
C TRP A 43 -14.59 -0.67 18.33
N ALA A 44 -13.88 0.18 19.06
CA ALA A 44 -14.49 0.98 20.14
C ALA A 44 -15.51 2.01 19.64
N THR A 45 -15.41 2.43 18.38
CA THR A 45 -16.28 3.48 17.82
C THR A 45 -17.50 2.91 17.11
N THR A 46 -17.33 1.85 16.31
CA THR A 46 -18.40 1.32 15.43
C THR A 46 -18.89 -0.05 15.87
N GLY A 47 -18.28 -0.68 16.88
CA GLY A 47 -18.46 -2.10 17.19
C GLY A 47 -17.86 -3.02 16.12
N GLN A 48 -17.12 -2.45 15.15
CA GLN A 48 -16.48 -3.17 14.07
C GLN A 48 -15.13 -2.53 13.74
N GLY A 49 -14.02 -3.20 14.06
CA GLY A 49 -12.67 -2.80 13.60
C GLY A 49 -12.45 -2.96 12.09
N SER A 50 -13.49 -3.38 11.36
CA SER A 50 -13.40 -3.82 9.99
C SER A 50 -13.14 -2.71 8.98
N TRP A 51 -12.37 -3.04 7.95
CA TRP A 51 -12.10 -2.12 6.86
C TRP A 51 -13.38 -1.60 6.21
N LYS A 52 -13.39 -0.34 5.77
CA LYS A 52 -14.52 0.22 5.03
C LYS A 52 -14.78 -0.64 3.78
N PRO A 53 -16.03 -0.99 3.45
CA PRO A 53 -16.34 -1.83 2.30
C PRO A 53 -15.69 -1.36 0.99
N GLU A 54 -15.62 -0.04 0.77
CA GLU A 54 -14.98 0.58 -0.39
C GLU A 54 -13.45 0.40 -0.45
N LEU A 55 -12.83 0.02 0.67
CA LEU A 55 -11.41 -0.29 0.76
C LEU A 55 -11.17 -1.80 0.88
N ARG A 56 -12.21 -2.62 1.06
CA ARG A 56 -12.04 -4.07 1.15
C ARG A 56 -11.61 -4.63 -0.21
N ILE A 57 -10.73 -5.60 -0.13
CA ILE A 57 -10.57 -6.57 -1.21
C ILE A 57 -11.87 -7.35 -1.29
N ASP A 58 -12.61 -7.20 -2.38
CA ASP A 58 -13.71 -8.10 -2.69
C ASP A 58 -13.14 -9.31 -3.46
N PRO A 59 -12.95 -10.46 -2.79
CA PRO A 59 -12.41 -11.65 -3.44
C PRO A 59 -13.36 -12.21 -4.52
N THR A 60 -14.66 -11.87 -4.46
CA THR A 60 -15.65 -12.37 -5.41
C THR A 60 -15.70 -11.55 -6.70
N ASN A 61 -15.41 -10.24 -6.62
CA ASN A 61 -15.48 -9.35 -7.79
C ASN A 61 -14.12 -8.83 -8.25
N ASN A 62 -13.01 -9.26 -7.64
CA ASN A 62 -11.65 -8.83 -7.98
C ASN A 62 -11.49 -7.29 -7.94
N LEU A 63 -12.36 -6.61 -7.19
CA LEU A 63 -12.35 -5.18 -6.94
C LEU A 63 -11.43 -4.97 -5.74
N TYR A 64 -10.17 -4.67 -6.04
CA TYR A 64 -9.20 -4.20 -5.06
C TYR A 64 -9.33 -2.68 -4.99
N CYS A 65 -9.06 -2.09 -3.81
CA CYS A 65 -8.58 -0.72 -3.84
C CYS A 65 -7.35 -0.67 -4.75
N SER A 66 -7.36 0.24 -5.71
CA SER A 66 -6.40 0.27 -6.82
C SER A 66 -4.95 0.43 -6.35
N ASN A 67 -4.77 0.94 -5.14
CA ASN A 67 -3.51 1.17 -4.46
C ASN A 67 -3.28 0.22 -3.26
N CYS A 68 -3.93 -0.94 -3.22
CA CYS A 68 -3.72 -1.95 -2.16
C CYS A 68 -3.07 -3.24 -2.67
N ILE A 69 -2.65 -3.23 -3.94
CA ILE A 69 -1.79 -4.24 -4.51
C ILE A 69 -0.36 -3.76 -4.28
N ILE A 70 0.39 -4.48 -3.47
CA ILE A 70 1.76 -4.14 -3.05
C ILE A 70 2.68 -5.31 -3.37
N LYS A 71 3.99 -5.05 -3.45
CA LYS A 71 4.99 -6.05 -3.82
C LYS A 71 5.85 -6.43 -2.63
N ILE A 72 6.40 -7.64 -2.68
CA ILE A 72 7.44 -8.08 -1.73
C ILE A 72 8.59 -7.07 -1.71
N GLY A 73 9.01 -6.65 -0.52
CA GLY A 73 10.04 -5.64 -0.31
C GLY A 73 9.51 -4.20 -0.23
N ASP A 74 8.25 -3.95 -0.57
CA ASP A 74 7.63 -2.65 -0.33
C ASP A 74 7.62 -2.35 1.18
N THR A 75 7.72 -1.07 1.52
CA THR A 75 7.58 -0.60 2.91
C THR A 75 6.34 0.25 3.04
N ILE A 76 5.35 -0.25 3.78
CA ILE A 76 4.12 0.47 4.08
C ILE A 76 4.26 1.15 5.44
N THR A 77 4.06 2.46 5.47
CA THR A 77 4.06 3.24 6.72
C THR A 77 2.65 3.65 7.06
N PHE A 78 2.23 3.36 8.30
CA PHE A 78 0.92 3.76 8.80
C PHE A 78 1.07 4.93 9.76
N THR A 79 0.17 5.91 9.67
CA THR A 79 0.06 7.05 10.57
C THR A 79 -1.29 7.02 11.26
N ILE A 80 -1.28 7.03 12.58
CA ILE A 80 -2.44 6.79 13.42
C ILE A 80 -2.88 8.12 14.06
N LEU A 81 -4.18 8.39 14.01
CA LEU A 81 -4.83 9.49 14.71
C LEU A 81 -5.79 8.90 15.76
N ALA A 82 -5.69 9.38 16.99
CA ALA A 82 -6.52 8.96 18.11
C ALA A 82 -7.15 10.16 18.82
N ASN A 83 -8.19 9.92 19.62
CA ASN A 83 -8.90 10.95 20.40
C ASN A 83 -8.09 11.50 21.60
N GLN A 84 -6.94 10.90 21.89
CA GLN A 84 -6.12 11.22 23.06
C GLN A 84 -4.63 11.31 22.72
N GLN A 85 -3.90 12.00 23.58
CA GLN A 85 -2.44 12.07 23.54
C GLN A 85 -1.83 11.03 24.49
N ASN A 86 -0.52 10.79 24.36
CA ASN A 86 0.27 9.91 25.23
C ASN A 86 -0.11 8.42 25.20
N LEU A 87 -0.80 7.97 24.16
CA LEU A 87 -1.09 6.56 23.92
C LEU A 87 0.16 5.79 23.47
N ASP A 88 0.14 4.48 23.70
CA ASP A 88 0.99 3.55 22.96
C ASP A 88 0.27 3.04 21.72
N TYR A 89 1.04 2.75 20.68
CA TYR A 89 0.61 2.26 19.39
C TYR A 89 1.39 1.02 19.01
N ARG A 90 0.77 0.13 18.24
CA ARG A 90 1.42 -1.07 17.70
C ARG A 90 0.73 -1.56 16.44
N CYS A 91 1.53 -2.16 15.57
CA CYS A 91 1.05 -2.83 14.37
C CYS A 91 1.54 -4.27 14.33
N TYR A 92 0.70 -5.15 13.79
CA TYR A 92 0.98 -6.58 13.71
C TYR A 92 0.22 -7.21 12.55
N ASP A 93 0.74 -8.33 12.10
CA ASP A 93 0.06 -9.19 11.15
C ASP A 93 -1.11 -9.90 11.86
N GLY A 94 -2.32 -9.70 11.35
CA GLY A 94 -3.55 -10.29 11.85
C GLY A 94 -3.74 -11.76 11.47
N ALA A 95 -3.05 -12.26 10.44
CA ALA A 95 -3.09 -13.66 10.05
C ALA A 95 -2.16 -14.50 10.93
N THR A 96 -0.90 -14.06 11.10
CA THR A 96 0.10 -14.81 11.89
C THR A 96 0.14 -14.41 13.37
N GLY A 97 -0.34 -13.22 13.72
CA GLY A 97 -0.17 -12.62 15.04
C GLY A 97 1.24 -12.05 15.28
N ASN A 98 2.12 -12.06 14.27
CA ASN A 98 3.49 -11.57 14.41
C ASN A 98 3.51 -10.04 14.55
N PHE A 99 4.20 -9.56 15.58
CA PHE A 99 4.34 -8.13 15.85
C PHE A 99 5.42 -7.52 14.96
N PHE A 100 5.08 -6.47 14.21
CA PHE A 100 6.08 -5.67 13.47
C PHE A 100 6.84 -4.72 14.40
N SER A 101 6.20 -4.32 15.49
CA SER A 101 6.78 -3.49 16.53
C SER A 101 6.21 -3.87 17.89
N ASP A 102 6.99 -3.63 18.95
CA ASP A 102 6.43 -3.54 20.30
C ASP A 102 5.52 -2.30 20.43
N TRP A 103 4.82 -2.21 21.55
CA TRP A 103 4.11 -0.99 21.94
C TRP A 103 5.08 0.19 22.04
N SER A 104 4.74 1.30 21.38
CA SER A 104 5.58 2.50 21.39
C SER A 104 4.75 3.78 21.43
N LYS A 105 5.35 4.89 21.88
CA LYS A 105 4.72 6.22 21.83
C LYS A 105 4.67 6.83 20.42
N SER A 106 5.24 6.16 19.42
CA SER A 106 5.17 6.59 18.03
C SER A 106 3.79 6.26 17.49
N ASN A 107 3.06 7.28 17.00
CA ASN A 107 1.81 7.07 16.26
C ASN A 107 2.04 6.60 14.82
N THR A 108 3.25 6.13 14.51
CA THR A 108 3.61 5.57 13.21
C THR A 108 4.19 4.18 13.37
N CYS A 109 3.86 3.28 12.44
CA CYS A 109 4.46 1.96 12.35
C CYS A 109 4.83 1.65 10.90
N LYS A 110 5.78 0.73 10.71
CA LYS A 110 6.27 0.32 9.41
C LYS A 110 6.13 -1.18 9.26
N TRP A 111 5.63 -1.60 8.12
CA TRP A 111 5.62 -2.99 7.68
C TRP A 111 6.45 -3.09 6.41
N VAL A 112 7.44 -3.98 6.43
CA VAL A 112 8.21 -4.34 5.23
C VAL A 112 7.64 -5.65 4.74
N VAL A 113 7.01 -5.63 3.57
CA VAL A 113 6.33 -6.80 2.99
C VAL A 113 7.37 -7.88 2.73
N GLN A 114 7.21 -9.03 3.37
CA GLN A 114 8.11 -10.16 3.24
C GLN A 114 7.61 -11.17 2.21
N ARG A 115 8.36 -12.27 2.01
CA ARG A 115 7.93 -13.32 1.09
C ARG A 115 6.80 -14.16 1.68
N GLU A 116 6.77 -14.29 3.01
CA GLU A 116 5.77 -15.04 3.76
C GLU A 116 4.37 -14.40 3.65
N ASP A 117 4.33 -13.11 3.34
CA ASP A 117 3.14 -12.29 3.10
C ASP A 117 2.52 -12.57 1.70
N TYR A 118 3.21 -13.31 0.82
CA TYR A 118 2.76 -13.55 -0.56
C TYR A 118 1.49 -14.41 -0.67
N GLY A 119 0.62 -14.05 -1.62
CA GLY A 119 -0.45 -14.92 -2.11
C GLY A 119 -1.72 -14.93 -1.26
N GLN A 120 -1.69 -14.35 -0.07
CA GLN A 120 -2.88 -14.13 0.77
C GLN A 120 -3.25 -12.66 0.84
N SER A 121 -4.51 -12.40 1.18
CA SER A 121 -4.94 -11.07 1.57
C SER A 121 -4.45 -10.81 2.99
N ASP A 122 -3.29 -10.16 3.13
CA ASP A 122 -2.72 -9.88 4.45
C ASP A 122 -3.54 -8.86 5.20
N VAL A 123 -3.77 -9.13 6.48
CA VAL A 123 -4.53 -8.25 7.35
C VAL A 123 -3.55 -7.57 8.29
N ILE A 124 -3.35 -6.27 8.14
CA ILE A 124 -2.54 -5.50 9.08
C ILE A 124 -3.42 -4.91 10.16
N MET A 125 -3.21 -5.36 11.39
CA MET A 125 -3.92 -4.91 12.58
C MET A 125 -3.16 -3.77 13.25
N ILE A 126 -3.90 -2.79 13.76
CA ILE A 126 -3.34 -1.57 14.36
C ILE A 126 -4.08 -1.30 15.65
N GLY A 127 -3.36 -1.36 16.77
CA GLY A 127 -3.91 -1.18 18.11
C GLY A 127 -3.38 0.07 18.79
N ILE A 128 -4.19 0.61 19.71
CA ILE A 128 -3.81 1.71 20.62
C ILE A 128 -4.11 1.32 22.07
N ARG A 129 -3.36 1.90 23.03
CA ARG A 129 -3.68 1.78 24.46
C ARG A 129 -3.19 2.95 25.30
N ASN A 130 -3.72 3.14 26.50
CA ASN A 130 -3.30 4.20 27.45
C ASN A 130 -2.46 3.72 28.65
N ASP A 131 -1.94 2.48 28.62
CA ASP A 131 -1.06 1.88 29.65
C ASP A 131 -1.64 1.88 31.08
N ASN A 132 -2.97 1.89 31.21
CA ASN A 132 -3.66 1.77 32.49
C ASN A 132 -3.74 0.31 33.01
N GLY A 133 -3.16 -0.65 32.28
CA GLY A 133 -3.20 -2.08 32.57
C GLY A 133 -4.50 -2.78 32.16
N LEU A 134 -5.41 -2.09 31.47
CA LEU A 134 -6.61 -2.65 30.85
C LEU A 134 -6.38 -2.71 29.34
N ASP A 135 -6.71 -3.85 28.73
CA ASP A 135 -6.80 -4.00 27.27
C ASP A 135 -8.25 -4.40 26.96
N TYR A 136 -9.12 -3.43 26.65
CA TYR A 136 -10.55 -3.70 26.42
C TYR A 136 -10.82 -4.67 25.27
N MET A 137 -9.88 -4.77 24.32
CA MET A 137 -9.99 -5.64 23.14
C MET A 137 -9.33 -7.01 23.35
N GLY A 138 -8.92 -7.31 24.59
CA GLY A 138 -8.22 -8.54 24.93
C GLY A 138 -6.71 -8.36 24.98
N ASN A 139 -6.06 -9.28 25.69
CA ASN A 139 -4.63 -9.23 25.98
C ASN A 139 -3.82 -9.09 24.69
N GLY A 140 -3.11 -7.97 24.55
CA GLY A 140 -2.27 -7.74 23.38
C GLY A 140 -3.02 -7.19 22.16
N HIS A 141 -4.25 -6.70 22.29
CA HIS A 141 -4.91 -5.92 21.24
C HIS A 141 -5.09 -4.43 21.61
N GLY A 142 -4.92 -4.10 22.89
CA GLY A 142 -5.04 -2.74 23.41
C GLY A 142 -6.47 -2.36 23.79
N ASP A 143 -6.70 -1.05 23.88
CA ASP A 143 -7.99 -0.45 24.22
C ASP A 143 -8.91 -0.31 23.00
N ASP A 144 -8.34 -0.15 21.81
CA ASP A 144 -9.07 -0.08 20.54
C ASP A 144 -8.16 -0.57 19.41
N TYR A 145 -8.77 -1.05 18.32
CA TYR A 145 -8.04 -1.45 17.12
C TYR A 145 -8.83 -1.24 15.84
N THR A 146 -8.09 -1.23 14.75
CA THR A 146 -8.62 -1.35 13.37
C THR A 146 -7.74 -2.29 12.57
N TYR A 147 -8.17 -2.62 11.35
CA TYR A 147 -7.32 -3.32 10.40
C TYR A 147 -7.49 -2.85 8.96
N MET A 148 -6.46 -3.10 8.17
CA MET A 148 -6.39 -2.86 6.73
C MET A 148 -5.99 -4.17 6.05
N THR A 149 -6.27 -4.33 4.76
CA THR A 149 -5.99 -5.57 4.03
C THR A 149 -5.19 -5.29 2.75
N TYR A 150 -4.21 -6.12 2.42
CA TYR A 150 -3.39 -5.89 1.23
C TYR A 150 -3.33 -7.14 0.38
N LYS A 151 -3.24 -6.96 -0.94
CA LYS A 151 -2.88 -8.04 -1.85
C LYS A 151 -1.40 -7.94 -2.13
N VAL A 152 -0.65 -8.92 -1.63
CA VAL A 152 0.79 -9.01 -1.90
C VAL A 152 1.01 -9.81 -3.17
N VAL A 153 1.74 -9.22 -4.10
CA VAL A 153 2.22 -9.88 -5.32
C VAL A 153 3.73 -10.02 -5.27
N GLU A 154 4.29 -10.99 -6.01
CA GLU A 154 5.74 -11.03 -6.17
C GLU A 154 6.20 -9.73 -6.84
N ASN A 155 7.43 -9.31 -6.55
CA ASN A 155 8.09 -8.42 -7.48
C ASN A 155 8.01 -9.11 -8.84
N ASP A 156 7.51 -8.39 -9.85
CA ASP A 156 7.73 -8.81 -11.23
C ASP A 156 9.23 -9.01 -11.29
N SER A 157 9.68 -10.25 -11.19
CA SER A 157 11.07 -10.58 -11.39
C SER A 157 11.33 -9.95 -12.73
N GLU A 158 12.22 -8.95 -12.78
CA GLU A 158 12.83 -8.59 -14.04
C GLU A 158 13.21 -9.96 -14.60
N ILE A 159 12.49 -10.38 -15.65
CA ILE A 159 12.84 -11.57 -16.36
C ILE A 159 14.18 -11.14 -16.93
N VAL A 160 15.26 -11.48 -16.23
CA VAL A 160 16.60 -11.36 -16.72
C VAL A 160 16.61 -12.39 -17.82
N ILE A 161 16.22 -11.94 -19.02
CA ILE A 161 16.46 -12.66 -20.25
C ILE A 161 17.98 -12.68 -20.31
N GLN A 162 18.58 -13.73 -19.76
CA GLN A 162 19.97 -14.02 -20.04
C GLN A 162 20.00 -14.19 -21.55
N GLN A 163 20.55 -13.19 -22.24
CA GLN A 163 20.86 -13.36 -23.65
C GLN A 163 21.68 -14.65 -23.72
N PRO A 164 21.25 -15.65 -24.52
CA PRO A 164 22.04 -16.86 -24.66
C PRO A 164 23.45 -16.41 -25.03
N GLU A 165 24.44 -16.85 -24.25
CA GLU A 165 25.82 -16.57 -24.58
C GLU A 165 26.04 -16.92 -26.05
N PRO A 166 26.73 -16.07 -26.83
CA PRO A 166 26.96 -16.33 -28.23
C PRO A 166 27.59 -17.72 -28.34
N VAL A 167 26.83 -18.64 -28.94
CA VAL A 167 27.34 -19.96 -29.27
C VAL A 167 28.50 -19.71 -30.22
N ASN A 168 29.73 -19.85 -29.72
CA ASN A 168 30.91 -19.84 -30.56
C ASN A 168 30.73 -20.96 -31.58
N GLU A 169 30.45 -20.60 -32.83
CA GLU A 169 30.47 -21.50 -33.97
C GLU A 169 31.83 -22.16 -34.03
N SER A 170 31.92 -23.37 -33.48
CA SER A 170 33.02 -24.28 -33.74
C SER A 170 32.87 -24.75 -35.18
N THR A 171 33.65 -24.15 -36.07
CA THR A 171 33.81 -24.54 -37.45
C THR A 171 34.51 -25.90 -37.51
N THR A 172 33.78 -26.99 -37.38
CA THR A 172 34.24 -28.31 -37.82
C THR A 172 34.00 -28.45 -39.31
N THR A 173 35.07 -28.30 -40.10
CA THR A 173 35.13 -28.75 -41.49
C THR A 173 35.26 -30.27 -41.52
N THR A 174 34.29 -30.95 -42.11
CA THR A 174 34.46 -32.34 -42.57
C THR A 174 34.16 -32.41 -44.06
N ASN A 175 35.20 -32.74 -44.84
CA ASN A 175 35.06 -33.29 -46.18
C ASN A 175 34.67 -34.77 -46.05
N GLY A 176 33.56 -35.17 -46.64
CA GLY A 176 33.12 -36.56 -46.68
C GLY A 176 32.07 -36.75 -47.78
N GLU A 177 32.50 -37.35 -48.88
CA GLU A 177 31.67 -37.79 -50.00
C GLU A 177 30.69 -38.90 -49.59
N ASN A 178 29.59 -38.96 -50.34
CA ASN A 178 28.58 -40.03 -50.41
C ASN A 178 27.50 -40.06 -49.31
N GLY A 179 26.30 -39.62 -49.73
CA GLY A 179 25.18 -40.54 -49.81
C GLY A 179 24.35 -40.78 -48.54
N GLN A 180 23.21 -40.09 -48.52
CA GLN A 180 21.89 -40.58 -48.08
C GLN A 180 21.43 -40.32 -46.63
N MET A 181 20.21 -39.77 -46.61
CA MET A 181 19.20 -39.66 -45.53
C MET A 181 19.49 -38.75 -44.35
N ILE A 182 18.78 -37.62 -44.30
CA ILE A 182 18.16 -37.12 -43.06
C ILE A 182 16.76 -36.59 -43.38
N GLU A 183 15.84 -37.00 -42.52
CA GLU A 183 14.41 -36.69 -42.49
C GLU A 183 14.15 -35.19 -42.24
N ASP A 184 13.00 -34.77 -42.74
CA ASP A 184 12.43 -33.43 -42.61
C ASP A 184 12.10 -33.14 -41.13
N TYR A 185 12.92 -32.32 -40.47
CA TYR A 185 12.65 -31.82 -39.12
C TYR A 185 11.69 -30.63 -39.19
N SER A 186 10.40 -30.93 -39.36
CA SER A 186 9.31 -30.00 -39.07
C SER A 186 8.69 -30.31 -37.71
N ASN A 187 9.49 -30.18 -36.65
CA ASN A 187 8.99 -30.12 -35.28
C ASN A 187 9.77 -29.02 -34.55
N CYS A 188 9.11 -27.92 -34.22
CA CYS A 188 9.53 -27.08 -33.11
C CYS A 188 9.35 -27.90 -31.82
N GLU A 189 10.34 -28.70 -31.45
CA GLU A 189 10.50 -29.06 -30.05
C GLU A 189 11.07 -27.83 -29.33
N ILE A 190 10.17 -27.06 -28.71
CA ILE A 190 10.58 -26.20 -27.61
C ILE A 190 10.87 -27.15 -26.44
N LYS A 191 12.16 -27.46 -26.22
CA LYS A 191 12.60 -28.04 -24.96
C LYS A 191 12.43 -26.97 -23.87
N ILE A 192 11.34 -27.06 -23.12
CA ILE A 192 11.26 -26.40 -21.82
C ILE A 192 12.00 -27.30 -20.84
N GLU A 193 13.25 -26.98 -20.57
CA GLU A 193 13.95 -27.55 -19.41
C GLU A 193 13.31 -26.94 -18.16
N ASN A 194 12.41 -27.70 -17.53
CA ASN A 194 11.83 -27.34 -16.25
C ASN A 194 12.93 -27.28 -15.20
N TYR A 195 13.36 -26.08 -14.83
CA TYR A 195 14.21 -25.87 -13.68
C TYR A 195 13.33 -25.84 -12.42
N CYS A 196 13.11 -27.01 -11.80
CA CYS A 196 12.58 -27.10 -10.44
C CYS A 196 13.76 -27.06 -9.47
N PRO A 197 13.96 -25.98 -8.69
CA PRO A 197 14.95 -26.00 -7.63
C PRO A 197 14.35 -26.81 -6.48
N ASN A 198 14.90 -28.01 -6.27
CA ASN A 198 14.69 -28.96 -5.17
C ASN A 198 13.90 -30.23 -5.54
N THR A 199 14.47 -31.34 -5.08
CA THR A 199 14.23 -32.72 -5.47
C THR A 199 12.93 -33.30 -4.91
N GLN A 200 11.80 -33.06 -5.58
CA GLN A 200 10.64 -33.95 -5.48
C GLN A 200 10.15 -34.35 -6.88
N GLU A 201 10.01 -35.65 -7.07
CA GLU A 201 9.60 -36.28 -8.33
C GLU A 201 8.21 -35.80 -8.76
N CYS A 202 8.10 -35.20 -9.95
CA CYS A 202 6.82 -35.01 -10.60
C CYS A 202 6.20 -36.39 -10.92
N GLN A 203 5.11 -36.75 -10.25
CA GLN A 203 4.35 -37.94 -10.64
C GLN A 203 3.66 -37.70 -11.98
N SER A 204 4.15 -38.37 -13.02
CA SER A 204 3.53 -38.40 -14.34
C SER A 204 2.21 -39.18 -14.31
N TYR A 205 1.08 -38.53 -14.56
CA TYR A 205 -0.17 -39.23 -14.87
C TYR A 205 -0.34 -39.39 -16.38
N HIS A 206 -0.48 -40.63 -16.82
CA HIS A 206 -0.79 -40.97 -18.21
C HIS A 206 -2.31 -40.95 -18.41
N ILE A 207 -2.84 -40.03 -19.22
CA ILE A 207 -4.25 -40.06 -19.66
C ILE A 207 -4.25 -40.44 -21.15
N PRO A 208 -4.80 -41.61 -21.53
CA PRO A 208 -4.95 -41.96 -22.94
C PRO A 208 -6.18 -41.24 -23.54
N ASN A 209 -5.98 -40.68 -24.73
CA ASN A 209 -6.98 -40.08 -25.62
C ASN A 209 -7.57 -38.72 -25.21
N CYS A 210 -6.95 -37.64 -25.67
CA CYS A 210 -7.65 -36.38 -25.96
C CYS A 210 -7.44 -35.99 -27.42
N SER A 211 -8.53 -36.03 -28.19
CA SER A 211 -8.69 -35.35 -29.47
C SER A 211 -8.76 -33.83 -29.22
N CYS A 212 -8.22 -33.07 -30.17
CA CYS A 212 -7.94 -31.64 -30.10
C CYS A 212 -9.17 -30.80 -29.71
N GLY A 213 -9.00 -29.92 -28.71
CA GLY A 213 -9.95 -28.83 -28.43
C GLY A 213 -10.59 -28.89 -27.05
N SER A 214 -9.80 -28.73 -25.99
CA SER A 214 -10.28 -28.31 -24.66
C SER A 214 -9.08 -27.76 -23.88
N TYR A 215 -9.14 -26.50 -23.45
CA TYR A 215 -8.16 -25.91 -22.54
C TYR A 215 -8.19 -26.68 -21.20
N LYS A 216 -7.02 -26.98 -20.64
CA LYS A 216 -6.90 -27.46 -19.25
C LYS A 216 -5.98 -26.53 -18.49
N ASP A 217 -6.49 -25.98 -17.39
CA ASP A 217 -5.68 -25.37 -16.34
C ASP A 217 -4.89 -26.49 -15.65
N ALA A 218 -3.56 -26.39 -15.65
CA ALA A 218 -2.71 -27.21 -14.81
C ALA A 218 -2.35 -26.41 -13.55
N TRP A 219 -2.42 -27.05 -12.38
CA TRP A 219 -2.08 -26.46 -11.09
C TRP A 219 -0.81 -27.13 -10.59
N CYS A 220 0.20 -26.33 -10.26
CA CYS A 220 1.26 -26.73 -9.35
C CYS A 220 0.86 -26.30 -7.93
N GLU A 221 1.31 -27.01 -6.89
CA GLU A 221 1.00 -26.68 -5.48
C GLU A 221 1.46 -25.25 -5.08
N ASP A 222 2.27 -24.60 -5.91
CA ASP A 222 2.78 -23.23 -5.70
C ASP A 222 2.06 -22.13 -6.52
N GLY A 223 0.87 -22.39 -7.07
CA GLY A 223 -0.06 -21.32 -7.50
C GLY A 223 0.31 -20.49 -8.74
N ILE A 224 1.33 -20.85 -9.52
CA ILE A 224 1.67 -20.13 -10.76
C ILE A 224 0.69 -20.50 -11.89
N LYS A 225 -0.04 -19.49 -12.39
CA LYS A 225 -0.88 -19.61 -13.59
C LYS A 225 -0.13 -19.12 -14.83
N ILE A 226 0.27 -20.03 -15.71
CA ILE A 226 0.81 -19.70 -17.03
C ILE A 226 -0.36 -19.67 -18.02
N ILE A 227 -0.76 -18.49 -18.51
CA ILE A 227 -1.67 -18.38 -19.66
C ILE A 227 -0.81 -18.09 -20.88
N GLU A 228 -0.50 -19.13 -21.64
CA GLU A 228 0.11 -18.95 -22.95
C GLU A 228 -0.98 -18.68 -23.99
N LYS A 229 -1.02 -17.45 -24.50
CA LYS A 229 -1.85 -17.13 -25.66
C LYS A 229 -1.08 -17.55 -26.91
N ILE A 230 -1.27 -18.78 -27.33
CA ILE A 230 -0.81 -19.22 -28.66
C ILE A 230 -1.58 -18.40 -29.68
N SER A 231 -0.86 -17.56 -30.43
CA SER A 231 -1.39 -16.86 -31.61
C SER A 231 -2.01 -17.89 -32.55
N ASP A 232 -3.26 -17.63 -32.96
CA ASP A 232 -4.03 -18.50 -33.85
C ASP A 232 -3.20 -18.95 -35.05
N SER A 233 -3.21 -20.26 -35.29
CA SER A 233 -2.63 -20.89 -36.49
C SER A 233 -3.28 -20.36 -37.77
N PRO A 234 -2.59 -20.40 -38.93
CA PRO A 234 -3.15 -19.89 -40.17
C PRO A 234 -4.36 -20.74 -40.59
N LYS A 235 -5.46 -20.02 -40.85
CA LYS A 235 -6.70 -20.55 -41.42
C LYS A 235 -6.38 -21.27 -42.72
N THR A 236 -6.64 -22.58 -42.78
CA THR A 236 -6.59 -23.36 -44.02
C THR A 236 -7.53 -22.74 -45.06
N ILE A 237 -6.95 -22.18 -46.12
CA ILE A 237 -7.65 -21.73 -47.32
C ILE A 237 -7.99 -22.98 -48.15
N GLY A 238 -9.27 -23.13 -48.45
CA GLY A 238 -9.77 -24.13 -49.38
C GLY A 238 -9.15 -23.93 -50.77
N SER A 239 -8.64 -25.03 -51.31
CA SER A 239 -8.14 -25.15 -52.67
C SER A 239 -9.25 -24.93 -53.69
N THR A 240 -9.11 -23.90 -54.54
CA THR A 240 -9.59 -23.92 -55.93
C THR A 240 -8.66 -23.11 -56.83
N SER A 241 -7.90 -23.84 -57.65
CA SER A 241 -7.43 -23.55 -59.02
C SER A 241 -6.81 -22.18 -59.39
N ALA A 242 -5.53 -22.28 -59.77
CA ALA A 242 -4.87 -21.65 -60.93
C ALA A 242 -4.85 -20.12 -61.05
N GLY A 243 -3.68 -19.55 -60.72
CA GLY A 243 -3.23 -18.24 -61.19
C GLY A 243 -1.79 -18.00 -60.76
N ARG A 244 -0.86 -17.97 -61.71
CA ARG A 244 0.54 -17.56 -61.48
C ARG A 244 0.56 -16.04 -61.30
N ASP A 245 1.16 -15.56 -60.23
CA ASP A 245 1.93 -14.31 -60.22
C ASP A 245 2.88 -14.31 -59.02
N ASN A 246 4.18 -14.32 -59.30
CA ASN A 246 5.25 -14.21 -58.31
C ASN A 246 5.62 -12.72 -58.18
N SER A 247 5.23 -12.08 -57.09
CA SER A 247 5.80 -10.80 -56.66
C SER A 247 6.10 -10.84 -55.16
N PRO A 248 7.37 -10.71 -54.73
CA PRO A 248 7.71 -10.78 -53.32
C PRO A 248 7.30 -9.48 -52.64
N THR A 249 6.36 -9.56 -51.70
CA THR A 249 5.97 -8.43 -50.87
C THR A 249 6.88 -8.40 -49.64
N GLU A 250 7.74 -7.39 -49.57
CA GLU A 250 8.60 -7.07 -48.42
C GLU A 250 7.71 -6.75 -47.20
N LEU A 251 7.80 -7.59 -46.17
CA LEU A 251 7.23 -7.32 -44.85
C LEU A 251 8.17 -6.37 -44.11
N SER A 252 7.77 -5.09 -44.01
CA SER A 252 8.50 -4.09 -43.24
C SER A 252 8.23 -4.28 -41.74
N ILE A 253 9.29 -4.59 -41.00
CA ILE A 253 9.29 -4.60 -39.53
C ILE A 253 9.30 -3.14 -39.08
N GLN A 254 8.19 -2.67 -38.50
CA GLN A 254 8.15 -1.36 -37.87
C GLN A 254 8.80 -1.45 -36.49
N ASN A 255 9.94 -0.78 -36.35
CA ASN A 255 10.60 -0.54 -35.08
C ASN A 255 9.69 0.31 -34.19
N ASN A 256 8.96 -0.33 -33.28
CA ASN A 256 8.21 0.37 -32.23
C ASN A 256 9.21 1.04 -31.29
N THR A 257 9.34 2.36 -31.45
CA THR A 257 10.04 3.21 -30.50
C THR A 257 9.35 3.11 -29.15
N ILE A 258 10.03 2.54 -28.16
CA ILE A 258 9.57 2.49 -26.77
C ILE A 258 9.52 3.94 -26.28
N THR A 259 8.33 4.54 -26.28
CA THR A 259 8.08 5.79 -25.59
C THR A 259 8.20 5.50 -24.10
N HIS A 260 9.27 6.02 -23.49
CA HIS A 260 9.38 6.16 -22.04
C HIS A 260 8.09 6.81 -21.53
N ILE A 261 7.20 6.00 -20.97
CA ILE A 261 6.06 6.49 -20.23
C ILE A 261 6.69 7.04 -18.95
N ASN A 262 6.96 8.34 -18.91
CA ASN A 262 7.16 9.05 -17.66
C ASN A 262 5.83 8.95 -16.90
N THR A 263 5.62 7.81 -16.24
CA THR A 263 4.66 7.69 -15.17
C THR A 263 5.17 8.60 -14.08
N THR A 264 4.78 9.87 -14.15
CA THR A 264 4.73 10.74 -12.99
C THR A 264 4.01 9.94 -11.93
N GLU A 265 4.77 9.39 -10.98
CA GLU A 265 4.25 8.70 -9.81
C GLU A 265 3.05 9.49 -9.29
N ALA A 266 1.92 8.80 -9.13
CA ALA A 266 0.69 9.42 -8.70
C ALA A 266 0.90 10.00 -7.29
N CYS A 267 1.25 11.29 -7.22
CA CYS A 267 1.47 11.97 -5.96
C CYS A 267 0.17 12.01 -5.16
N ASN A 268 0.16 11.37 -3.99
CA ASN A 268 -0.97 11.31 -3.05
C ASN A 268 -1.03 12.53 -2.13
N GLY A 269 -0.60 13.69 -2.63
CA GLY A 269 -0.58 14.96 -1.92
C GLY A 269 -0.29 16.10 -2.90
N CYS A 270 0.47 17.11 -2.47
CA CYS A 270 0.84 18.22 -3.35
C CYS A 270 2.25 18.05 -3.89
N LEU A 271 2.45 18.41 -5.15
CA LEU A 271 3.76 18.44 -5.75
C LEU A 271 4.43 19.78 -5.44
N MET A 272 5.58 19.73 -4.77
CA MET A 272 6.42 20.89 -4.46
C MET A 272 7.78 20.72 -5.15
N GLY A 273 7.89 21.27 -6.36
CA GLY A 273 9.02 20.98 -7.25
C GLY A 273 8.95 19.53 -7.74
N GLU A 274 9.94 18.72 -7.40
CA GLU A 274 9.96 17.27 -7.69
C GLU A 274 9.54 16.42 -6.48
N THR A 275 9.26 17.04 -5.33
CA THR A 275 8.90 16.33 -4.10
C THR A 275 7.39 16.27 -3.92
N CYS A 276 6.85 15.07 -3.70
CA CYS A 276 5.47 14.89 -3.27
C CYS A 276 5.37 15.06 -1.74
N VAL A 277 4.56 16.01 -1.28
CA VAL A 277 4.34 16.25 0.16
C VAL A 277 2.91 15.91 0.57
N ALA A 278 2.75 15.47 1.82
CA ALA A 278 1.44 15.09 2.36
C ALA A 278 0.47 16.27 2.49
N PHE A 279 -0.83 15.97 2.55
CA PHE A 279 -1.88 16.95 2.87
C PHE A 279 -1.63 17.64 4.21
N GLY A 280 -1.94 18.92 4.28
CA GLY A 280 -1.68 19.77 5.44
C GLY A 280 -0.24 20.22 5.60
N TYR A 281 0.70 19.77 4.75
CA TYR A 281 2.08 20.28 4.75
C TYR A 281 2.09 21.79 4.51
N ARG A 282 2.76 22.54 5.40
CA ARG A 282 2.79 24.01 5.41
C ARG A 282 4.11 24.53 4.86
N PHE A 283 4.04 25.47 3.92
CA PHE A 283 5.22 26.12 3.34
C PHE A 283 4.87 27.55 2.90
N ASN A 284 5.69 28.54 3.26
CA ASN A 284 5.51 29.95 2.87
C ASN A 284 4.07 30.48 3.00
N GLU A 285 3.46 30.35 4.20
CA GLU A 285 2.07 30.77 4.46
C GLU A 285 1.01 30.11 3.57
N THR A 286 1.35 28.99 2.94
CA THR A 286 0.43 28.12 2.23
C THR A 286 0.42 26.73 2.85
N TYR A 287 -0.59 25.94 2.53
CA TYR A 287 -0.66 24.54 2.91
C TYR A 287 -1.17 23.69 1.76
N CYS A 288 -0.78 22.42 1.73
CA CYS A 288 -1.30 21.44 0.78
C CYS A 288 -2.74 21.05 1.13
N ASP A 289 -3.70 21.39 0.26
CA ASP A 289 -5.11 21.07 0.45
C ASP A 289 -5.51 19.72 -0.18
N LEU A 290 -6.73 19.27 0.12
CA LEU A 290 -7.29 18.02 -0.43
C LEU A 290 -7.42 18.03 -1.97
N SER A 291 -7.44 19.21 -2.58
CA SER A 291 -7.45 19.38 -4.04
C SER A 291 -6.05 19.24 -4.67
N LYS A 292 -5.03 18.86 -3.88
CA LYS A 292 -3.61 18.74 -4.27
C LYS A 292 -2.97 20.06 -4.69
N ASN A 293 -3.47 21.19 -4.17
CA ASN A 293 -2.95 22.51 -4.43
C ASN A 293 -2.43 23.18 -3.15
N PHE A 294 -1.42 24.04 -3.30
CA PHE A 294 -1.01 24.93 -2.22
C PHE A 294 -1.92 26.15 -2.16
N ILE A 295 -2.64 26.31 -1.05
CA ILE A 295 -3.54 27.45 -0.82
C ILE A 295 -3.09 28.24 0.40
N SER A 296 -3.31 29.57 0.38
CA SER A 296 -2.91 30.45 1.48
C SER A 296 -3.61 30.08 2.79
N GLN A 297 -2.85 30.16 3.87
CA GLN A 297 -3.38 30.01 5.21
C GLN A 297 -4.32 31.17 5.56
N LYS A 298 -5.37 30.84 6.28
CA LYS A 298 -6.42 31.75 6.70
C LYS A 298 -5.98 32.54 7.95
N LYS A 299 -6.44 33.80 8.03
CA LYS A 299 -6.14 34.71 9.14
C LYS A 299 -7.04 34.44 10.35
N ALA A 300 -6.77 35.09 11.48
CA ALA A 300 -7.63 35.00 12.65
C ALA A 300 -9.10 35.36 12.33
N GLU A 301 -10.02 34.77 13.08
CA GLU A 301 -11.48 34.90 13.01
C GLU A 301 -12.14 34.35 11.72
N THR A 302 -11.36 33.80 10.80
CA THR A 302 -11.88 33.12 9.60
C THR A 302 -12.27 31.68 9.91
N ALA A 303 -13.23 31.14 9.15
CA ALA A 303 -13.71 29.78 9.32
C ALA A 303 -12.66 28.74 8.88
N CYS A 304 -12.47 27.69 9.67
CA CYS A 304 -11.53 26.60 9.40
C CYS A 304 -12.12 25.27 9.83
N ASP A 305 -11.67 24.19 9.18
CA ASP A 305 -12.00 22.82 9.57
C ASP A 305 -10.80 22.15 10.26
N ASN A 306 -9.57 22.55 9.91
CA ASN A 306 -8.33 21.99 10.42
C ASN A 306 -7.32 23.07 10.87
N ASN A 307 -6.43 22.68 11.77
CA ASN A 307 -5.39 23.55 12.35
C ASN A 307 -4.41 24.12 11.31
N PHE A 308 -4.00 23.31 10.32
CA PHE A 308 -3.04 23.71 9.30
C PHE A 308 -3.59 24.78 8.35
N GLU A 309 -4.91 24.97 8.31
CA GLU A 309 -5.53 26.04 7.52
C GLU A 309 -5.23 27.41 8.11
N CYS A 310 -4.98 27.51 9.42
CA CYS A 310 -4.79 28.77 10.12
C CYS A 310 -3.32 29.19 10.16
N SER A 311 -3.03 30.47 9.94
CA SER A 311 -1.66 30.99 10.06
C SER A 311 -1.07 30.76 11.46
N SER A 312 -1.93 30.77 12.49
CA SER A 312 -1.60 30.47 13.88
C SER A 312 -1.40 28.97 14.19
N ASN A 313 -1.70 28.08 13.25
CA ASN A 313 -1.78 26.63 13.45
C ASN A 313 -2.88 26.18 14.43
N VAL A 314 -3.88 27.02 14.71
CA VAL A 314 -4.90 26.72 15.71
C VAL A 314 -6.28 27.10 15.20
N CYS A 315 -7.12 26.08 15.05
CA CYS A 315 -8.53 26.14 14.70
C CYS A 315 -9.35 25.67 15.92
N VAL A 316 -10.15 26.56 16.52
CA VAL A 316 -11.00 26.22 17.67
C VAL A 316 -12.42 26.64 17.36
N SER A 317 -13.37 25.72 17.58
CA SER A 317 -14.79 25.95 17.32
C SER A 317 -15.06 26.45 15.89
N GLY A 318 -14.36 25.85 14.92
CA GLY A 318 -14.49 26.18 13.49
C GLY A 318 -13.90 27.54 13.09
N LYS A 319 -13.06 28.17 13.92
CA LYS A 319 -12.44 29.46 13.61
C LYS A 319 -10.95 29.50 13.93
N CYS A 320 -10.20 30.19 13.09
CA CYS A 320 -8.78 30.43 13.30
C CYS A 320 -8.59 31.43 14.44
N VAL A 321 -7.76 31.12 15.42
CA VAL A 321 -7.46 32.04 16.52
C VAL A 321 -6.16 32.81 16.27
N ASN A 322 -6.04 34.02 16.81
CA ASN A 322 -4.81 34.79 16.69
C ASN A 322 -3.71 34.19 17.58
N ALA A 323 -2.52 33.90 17.02
CA ALA A 323 -1.37 33.38 17.78
C ALA A 323 -0.98 34.29 18.96
N GLY A 324 -1.10 35.61 18.80
CA GLY A 324 -0.85 36.57 19.85
C GLY A 324 -1.85 36.52 21.02
N LEU A 325 -3.09 36.08 20.78
CA LEU A 325 -4.06 35.88 21.87
C LEU A 325 -3.65 34.71 22.76
N LEU A 326 -3.25 33.58 22.16
CA LEU A 326 -2.73 32.41 22.87
C LEU A 326 -1.48 32.76 23.68
N GLN A 327 -0.53 33.48 23.09
CA GLN A 327 0.67 33.93 23.81
C GLN A 327 0.31 34.81 25.02
N ARG A 328 -0.61 35.77 24.86
CA ARG A 328 -1.06 36.62 25.98
C ARG A 328 -1.73 35.83 27.09
N ILE A 329 -2.51 34.81 26.75
CA ILE A 329 -3.12 33.91 27.74
C ILE A 329 -2.01 33.15 28.48
N LEU A 330 -1.06 32.55 27.77
CA LEU A 330 0.08 31.84 28.39
C LEU A 330 0.92 32.75 29.29
N ASP A 331 1.21 33.99 28.86
CA ASP A 331 1.96 34.97 29.65
C ASP A 331 1.19 35.38 30.91
N TRP A 332 -0.13 35.56 30.82
CA TRP A 332 -1.00 35.81 31.96
C TRP A 332 -1.00 34.64 32.96
N PHE A 333 -1.09 33.39 32.46
CA PHE A 333 -0.99 32.18 33.27
C PHE A 333 0.36 32.09 33.99
N LYS A 334 1.48 32.32 33.27
CA LYS A 334 2.83 32.35 33.87
C LYS A 334 2.92 33.40 34.98
N SER A 335 2.33 34.58 34.78
CA SER A 335 2.31 35.66 35.78
C SER A 335 1.55 35.28 37.05
N ILE A 336 0.42 34.57 36.94
CA ILE A 336 -0.38 34.15 38.10
C ILE A 336 0.32 33.05 38.91
N PHE A 337 0.89 32.06 38.22
CA PHE A 337 1.49 30.90 38.88
C PHE A 337 2.96 31.07 39.24
N HIS A 338 3.55 32.25 38.99
CA HIS A 338 4.97 32.54 39.23
C HIS A 338 5.90 31.45 38.67
N ILE A 339 5.55 30.88 37.52
CA ILE A 339 6.36 29.87 36.85
C ILE A 339 7.59 30.62 36.33
N LYS A 340 8.72 30.46 37.03
CA LYS A 340 10.01 30.94 36.56
C LYS A 340 10.40 30.10 35.34
N ASN A 341 10.71 30.77 34.23
CA ASN A 341 11.24 30.13 33.03
C ASN A 341 12.54 29.39 33.31
#